data_AF-A0A968D044-F1
#
_entry.id   AF-A0A968D044-F1
#
_cell.length_a   1.000
_cell.length_b   1.000
_cell.length_c   1.000
_cell.angle_alpha   90.00
_cell.angle_beta   90.00
_cell.angle_gamma   90.00
#
_symmetry.space_group_name_H-M   'P 1'
#
loop_
_entity.id
_entity.type
_entity.pdbx_description
1 polymer ?
#
loop_
_entity_poly.entity_id
_entity_poly.type
_entity_poly.pdbx_seq_one_letter_code
_entity_poly.pdbx_strand_id
1 'polypeptide(L)'
;RYLLDGQYRQVTLSAREISVDQLSLQARTWVNRHLVYTHGYGLALNPVNQVTQEGLPNLLVKDLPPVTRGIEVKRPEIYYGEKTKN
;
A
#
# COMPACT_ATOMS: atom_id res chain seq x y z
N ARG A 1 -9.46 -11.44 -10.26
CA ARG A 1 -8.58 -11.31 -11.47
C ARG A 1 -8.76 -9.88 -11.99
N TYR A 2 -7.69 -9.24 -12.46
CA TYR A 2 -7.69 -7.83 -12.88
C TYR A 2 -6.96 -7.68 -14.21
N LEU A 3 -7.30 -6.63 -14.96
CA LEU A 3 -6.61 -6.25 -16.19
C LEU A 3 -5.33 -5.49 -15.82
N LEU A 4 -4.18 -6.05 -16.16
CA LEU A 4 -2.86 -5.43 -15.96
C LEU A 4 -2.17 -5.31 -17.31
N ASP A 5 -1.80 -4.10 -17.72
CA ASP A 5 -1.17 -3.84 -19.03
C ASP A 5 -1.93 -4.50 -20.21
N GLY A 6 -3.27 -4.47 -20.18
CA GLY A 6 -4.12 -5.09 -21.20
C GLY A 6 -4.25 -6.62 -21.13
N GLN A 7 -3.65 -7.28 -20.15
CA GLN A 7 -3.75 -8.73 -19.95
C GLN A 7 -4.50 -9.07 -18.66
N TYR A 8 -5.44 -10.04 -18.74
CA TYR A 8 -6.12 -10.56 -17.56
C TYR A 8 -5.16 -11.40 -16.73
N ARG A 9 -4.88 -10.95 -15.51
CA ARG A 9 -4.00 -11.64 -14.56
C ARG A 9 -4.70 -11.91 -13.25
N GLN A 10 -4.35 -13.04 -12.64
CA GLN A 10 -4.78 -13.34 -11.28
C GLN A 10 -3.82 -12.68 -10.30
N VAL A 11 -4.38 -11.88 -9.40
CA VAL A 11 -3.66 -11.15 -8.37
C VAL A 11 -4.27 -11.46 -7.03
N THR A 12 -3.44 -11.43 -6.00
CA THR A 12 -3.86 -11.27 -4.62
C THR A 12 -3.84 -9.78 -4.30
N LEU A 13 -4.81 -9.33 -3.50
CA LEU A 13 -4.85 -7.97 -3.00
C LEU A 13 -5.29 -7.93 -1.55
N SER A 14 -4.81 -6.93 -0.82
CA SER A 14 -5.24 -6.63 0.54
C SER A 14 -5.11 -5.14 0.83
N ALA A 15 -5.91 -4.66 1.77
CA ALA A 15 -5.70 -3.36 2.38
C ALA A 15 -4.37 -3.36 3.15
N ARG A 16 -3.61 -2.26 3.05
CA ARG A 16 -2.42 -2.04 3.85
C ARG A 16 -2.58 -0.72 4.60
N GLU A 17 -2.48 -0.77 5.91
CA GLU A 17 -2.50 0.41 6.76
C GLU A 17 -1.09 0.76 7.26
N ILE A 18 -0.88 2.04 7.57
CA ILE A 18 0.30 2.51 8.27
C ILE A 18 -0.01 2.68 9.74
N SER A 19 0.78 2.06 10.61
CA SER A 19 0.72 2.33 12.05
C SER A 19 1.68 3.47 12.37
N VAL A 20 1.13 4.66 12.63
CA VAL A 20 1.92 5.84 13.00
C VAL A 20 2.70 5.60 14.32
N ASP A 21 2.15 4.77 15.21
CA ASP A 21 2.79 4.34 16.45
C ASP A 21 3.96 3.37 16.24
N GLN A 22 4.18 2.87 15.03
CA GLN A 22 5.33 2.04 14.67
C GLN A 22 6.38 2.78 13.84
N LEU A 23 6.14 4.06 13.50
CA LEU A 23 7.16 4.90 12.88
C LEU A 23 8.38 5.07 13.80
N SER A 24 9.54 5.44 13.24
CA SER A 24 10.68 5.86 14.07
C SER A 24 10.33 7.06 14.93
N LEU A 25 10.98 7.25 16.08
CA LEU A 25 10.69 8.36 17.00
C LEU A 25 10.78 9.73 16.29
N GLN A 26 11.76 9.89 15.40
CA GLN A 26 11.96 11.08 14.59
C GLN A 26 10.81 11.31 13.59
N ALA A 27 10.14 10.24 13.15
CA ALA A 27 9.00 10.31 12.25
C ALA A 27 7.64 10.38 12.97
N ARG A 28 7.59 10.25 14.31
CA ARG A 28 6.37 10.43 15.13
C ARG A 28 6.14 11.89 15.52
N THR A 29 6.39 12.82 14.62
CA THR A 29 6.15 14.24 14.87
C THR A 29 4.65 14.55 14.86
N TRP A 30 4.26 15.66 15.49
CA TRP A 30 2.89 16.16 15.43
C TRP A 30 2.43 16.37 13.97
N VAL A 31 3.31 16.92 13.13
CA VAL A 31 3.06 17.13 11.69
C VAL A 31 2.79 15.82 10.99
N ASN A 32 3.59 14.78 11.22
CA ASN A 32 3.38 13.49 10.58
C ASN A 32 2.07 12.83 11.04
N ARG A 33 1.69 13.00 12.31
CA ARG A 33 0.44 12.48 12.87
C ARG A 33 -0.81 13.19 12.36
N HIS A 34 -0.77 14.51 12.20
CA HIS A 34 -1.98 15.31 11.97
C HIS A 34 -2.06 15.94 10.58
N LEU A 35 -0.98 15.96 9.81
CA LEU A 35 -0.94 16.62 8.50
C LEU A 35 -0.47 15.70 7.37
N VAL A 36 0.40 14.71 7.63
CA VAL A 36 0.93 13.82 6.58
C VAL A 36 0.20 12.48 6.54
N TYR A 37 0.11 11.78 7.67
CA TYR A 37 -0.52 10.46 7.79
C TYR A 37 -1.89 10.56 8.46
N THR A 38 -2.76 11.41 7.90
CA THR A 38 -4.14 11.61 8.37
C THR A 38 -5.09 10.47 7.99
N HIS A 39 -4.62 9.55 7.15
CA HIS A 39 -5.31 8.32 6.78
C HIS A 39 -4.27 7.25 6.44
N GLY A 40 -4.70 6.00 6.45
CA GLY A 40 -3.95 4.91 5.86
C GLY A 40 -3.71 5.18 4.38
N TYR A 41 -2.61 4.66 3.88
CA TYR A 41 -2.33 4.59 2.45
C TYR A 41 -1.95 3.15 2.17
N GLY A 42 -2.73 2.46 1.34
CA GLY A 42 -2.25 1.19 0.88
C GLY A 42 -3.26 0.25 0.27
N LEU A 43 -2.86 -0.20 -0.91
CA LEU A 43 -3.28 -1.45 -1.51
C LEU A 43 -2.00 -2.27 -1.65
N ALA A 44 -1.91 -3.45 -1.03
CA ALA A 44 -0.91 -4.42 -1.41
C ALA A 44 -1.50 -5.27 -2.52
N LEU A 45 -0.82 -5.36 -3.66
CA LEU A 45 -1.31 -6.09 -4.83
C LEU A 45 -0.14 -6.79 -5.51
N ASN A 46 -0.26 -8.09 -5.79
CA ASN A 46 0.77 -8.88 -6.45
C ASN A 46 0.16 -9.97 -7.34
N PRO A 47 0.80 -10.34 -8.47
CA PRO A 47 0.40 -11.51 -9.24
C PRO A 47 0.61 -12.78 -8.42
N VAL A 48 -0.33 -13.72 -8.52
CA VAL A 48 -0.28 -14.97 -7.74
C VAL A 48 0.88 -15.88 -8.16
N ASN A 49 1.35 -15.75 -9.41
CA ASN A 49 2.38 -16.60 -10.01
C ASN A 49 3.73 -15.89 -10.18
N GLN A 50 3.99 -14.78 -9.47
CA GLN A 50 5.24 -14.05 -9.57
C GLN A 50 5.85 -13.78 -8.20
N VAL A 51 7.15 -14.06 -8.11
CA VAL A 51 8.01 -13.74 -6.97
C VAL A 51 9.27 -13.02 -7.46
N THR A 52 9.90 -12.26 -6.58
CA THR A 52 11.23 -11.67 -6.83
C THR A 52 12.31 -12.76 -6.79
N GLN A 53 13.55 -12.42 -7.14
CA GLN A 53 14.67 -13.37 -7.08
C GLN A 53 14.92 -13.89 -5.66
N GLU A 54 14.55 -13.09 -4.66
CA GLU A 54 14.65 -13.39 -3.23
C GLU A 54 13.44 -14.19 -2.71
N GLY A 55 12.50 -14.57 -3.58
CA GLY A 55 11.29 -15.31 -3.23
C GLY A 55 10.19 -14.48 -2.57
N LEU A 56 10.29 -13.15 -2.59
CA LEU A 56 9.28 -12.26 -2.03
C LEU A 56 8.14 -12.02 -3.04
N PRO A 57 6.93 -11.65 -2.58
CA PRO A 57 5.83 -11.27 -3.49
C PRO A 57 6.23 -10.10 -4.41
N ASN A 58 5.96 -10.23 -5.72
CA ASN A 58 6.21 -9.16 -6.67
C ASN A 58 5.12 -8.06 -6.58
N LEU A 59 5.32 -7.07 -5.71
CA LEU A 59 4.36 -6.00 -5.47
C LEU A 59 4.20 -5.08 -6.69
N LEU A 60 2.96 -4.89 -7.13
CA LEU A 60 2.56 -3.95 -8.19
C LEU A 60 2.15 -2.59 -7.63
N VAL A 61 1.78 -2.53 -6.35
CA VAL A 61 1.55 -1.28 -5.61
C VAL A 61 2.42 -1.34 -4.36
N LYS A 62 3.30 -0.34 -4.19
CA LYS A 62 4.30 -0.31 -3.12
C LYS A 62 4.61 1.12 -2.68
N ASP A 63 5.41 1.25 -1.63
CA ASP A 63 5.91 2.53 -1.09
C ASP A 63 4.83 3.48 -0.55
N LEU A 64 5.29 4.59 0.04
CA LEU A 64 4.46 5.67 0.55
C LEU A 64 5.17 7.02 0.27
N PRO A 65 4.63 7.91 -0.58
CA PRO A 65 3.43 7.77 -1.42
C PRO A 65 3.43 6.53 -2.33
N PRO A 66 2.26 5.94 -2.63
CA PRO A 66 2.20 4.67 -3.37
C PRO A 66 2.62 4.84 -4.83
N VAL A 67 3.51 3.96 -5.26
CA VAL A 67 3.95 3.78 -6.65
C VAL A 67 3.25 2.55 -7.22
N THR A 68 2.66 2.68 -8.40
CA THR A 68 1.90 1.61 -9.05
C THR A 68 2.55 1.17 -10.37
N ARG A 69 2.41 -0.11 -10.74
CA ARG A 69 2.90 -0.68 -12.00
C ARG A 69 1.81 -1.51 -12.68
N GLY A 70 1.48 -1.14 -13.91
CA GLY A 70 0.50 -1.83 -14.77
C GLY A 70 -0.96 -1.74 -14.31
N ILE A 71 -1.21 -0.94 -13.26
CA ILE A 71 -2.52 -0.54 -12.80
C ILE A 71 -2.43 0.89 -12.24
N GLU A 72 -3.45 1.70 -12.45
CA GLU A 72 -3.55 3.04 -11.87
C GLU A 72 -4.44 2.99 -10.63
N VAL A 73 -3.93 3.46 -9.49
CA VAL A 73 -4.70 3.60 -8.25
C VAL A 73 -4.86 5.09 -7.95
N LYS A 74 -6.02 5.65 -8.29
CA LYS A 74 -6.29 7.09 -8.15
C LYS A 74 -6.59 7.51 -6.71
N ARG A 75 -7.08 6.58 -5.89
CA ARG A 75 -7.48 6.81 -4.50
C ARG A 75 -6.99 5.67 -3.60
N PRO A 76 -5.73 5.73 -3.13
CA PRO A 76 -5.14 4.71 -2.28
C PRO A 76 -5.47 4.89 -0.78
N GLU A 77 -6.28 5.88 -0.42
CA GLU A 77 -6.53 6.28 0.96
C GLU A 77 -7.48 5.31 1.69
N ILE A 78 -7.10 4.93 2.91
CA ILE A 78 -7.94 4.17 3.84
C ILE A 78 -8.25 5.06 5.04
N TYR A 79 -9.47 5.58 5.10
CA TYR A 79 -9.90 6.50 6.16
C TYR A 79 -10.34 5.78 7.44
N TYR A 80 -10.88 4.56 7.31
CA TYR A 80 -11.36 3.74 8.41
C TYR A 80 -10.63 2.41 8.35
N GLY A 81 -9.73 2.21 9.31
CA GLY A 81 -8.86 1.05 9.39
C GLY A 81 -8.78 0.49 10.79
N GLU A 82 -8.29 -0.74 10.93
CA GLU A 82 -8.21 -1.41 12.24
C GLU A 82 -7.07 -0.87 13.12
N LYS A 83 -6.02 -0.32 12.50
CA LYS A 83 -4.79 0.12 13.19
C LYS A 83 -4.63 1.65 13.15
N THR A 84 -5.35 2.33 12.28
CA THR A 84 -5.33 3.79 12.19
C THR A 84 -6.30 4.37 13.22
N LYS A 85 -5.75 4.93 14.32
CA LYS A 85 -6.52 5.69 15.31
C LYS A 85 -6.39 7.16 14.98
N ASN A 86 -7.43 7.74 14.39
CA ASN A 86 -7.56 9.18 14.21
C ASN A 86 -8.09 9.85 15.48
#